data_AF-A0A094EPE0-F1
#
_entry.id   AF-A0A094EPE0-F1
#
_cell.length_a   1.000
_cell.length_b   1.000
_cell.length_c   1.000
_cell.angle_alpha   90.00
_cell.angle_beta   90.00
_cell.angle_gamma   90.00
#
_symmetry.space_group_name_H-M   'P 1'
#
loop_
_entity.id
_entity.type
_entity.pdbx_description
1 polymer ?
#
loop_
_entity_poly.entity_id
_entity_poly.type
_entity_poly.pdbx_seq_one_letter_code
_entity_poly.pdbx_strand_id
1 'polypeptide(L)'
;MWGYFTDTDKKAGYLFHPMDLRNLPAEIDCIRTDLPTLLVSECCLCYLTTDQADAVLNFFTSRILTIGTVIYEPTNPSSAFGRVMTANLAARNLAMPSIATYDSLNAQLDRLRAAGLDMFQEGASINWLWDNWVEDDEK
;
A
#
# COMPACT_ATOMS: atom_id res chain seq x y z
N MET A 1 3.93 19.35 -16.42
CA MET A 1 3.00 18.99 -15.35
C MET A 1 2.95 17.47 -15.38
N TRP A 2 3.94 16.75 -14.83
CA TRP A 2 4.14 16.44 -13.40
C TRP A 2 5.29 17.19 -12.74
N GLY A 3 4.94 18.06 -11.80
CA GLY A 3 5.57 19.37 -11.75
C GLY A 3 5.34 20.08 -13.09
N TYR A 4 4.76 21.27 -13.08
CA TYR A 4 5.01 22.17 -14.20
C TYR A 4 6.53 22.42 -14.20
N PHE A 5 7.18 22.26 -15.36
CA PHE A 5 8.24 23.20 -15.66
C PHE A 5 7.53 24.57 -15.73
N THR A 6 7.54 25.31 -14.62
CA THR A 6 7.78 26.75 -14.75
C THR A 6 9.24 26.81 -15.14
N ASP A 7 9.55 27.39 -16.29
CA ASP A 7 10.85 27.25 -16.96
C ASP A 7 12.04 27.24 -16.00
N THR A 8 12.99 26.33 -16.25
CA THR A 8 14.29 26.16 -15.59
C THR A 8 14.38 25.58 -14.16
N ASP A 9 13.32 25.55 -13.34
CA ASP A 9 13.43 25.08 -11.92
C ASP A 9 12.72 23.75 -11.58
N LYS A 10 13.40 22.88 -10.81
CA LYS A 10 12.79 21.71 -10.15
C LYS A 10 11.97 22.12 -8.92
N LYS A 11 10.69 22.44 -9.09
CA LYS A 11 9.78 22.74 -7.97
C LYS A 11 8.98 21.51 -7.56
N ALA A 12 8.92 21.26 -6.24
CA ALA A 12 7.98 20.30 -5.68
C ALA A 12 6.55 20.77 -5.93
N GLY A 13 5.65 19.83 -6.23
CA GLY A 13 4.24 20.09 -6.46
C GLY A 13 3.38 19.00 -5.82
N TYR A 14 2.14 19.33 -5.51
CA TYR A 14 1.16 18.42 -4.92
C TYR A 14 -0.08 18.35 -5.81
N LEU A 15 -0.62 17.15 -6.02
CA LEU A 15 -1.81 16.90 -6.83
C LEU A 15 -2.80 16.03 -6.05
N PHE A 16 -4.09 16.41 -6.07
CA PHE A 16 -5.18 15.62 -5.52
C PHE A 16 -6.00 15.02 -6.68
N HIS A 17 -6.12 13.69 -6.72
CA HIS A 17 -6.98 12.99 -7.68
C HIS A 17 -8.15 12.33 -6.93
N PRO A 18 -9.39 12.84 -7.03
CA PRO A 18 -10.55 12.18 -6.45
C PRO A 18 -10.87 10.92 -7.28
N MET A 19 -10.61 9.74 -6.71
CA MET A 19 -10.63 8.49 -7.46
C MET A 19 -11.07 7.30 -6.61
N ASP A 20 -11.88 6.43 -7.21
CA ASP A 20 -12.27 5.16 -6.62
C ASP A 20 -11.26 4.07 -7.03
N LEU A 21 -10.45 3.61 -6.08
CA LEU A 21 -9.44 2.57 -6.33
C LEU A 21 -10.05 1.23 -6.76
N ARG A 22 -11.35 1.00 -6.57
CA ARG A 22 -12.06 -0.20 -7.05
C ARG A 22 -12.28 -0.19 -8.57
N ASN A 23 -12.14 0.96 -9.22
CA ASN A 23 -12.38 1.16 -10.64
C ASN A 23 -11.40 2.21 -11.21
N LEU A 24 -10.13 1.81 -11.32
CA LEU A 24 -9.09 2.68 -11.88
C LEU A 24 -9.32 2.94 -13.40
N PRO A 25 -9.10 4.18 -13.86
CA PRO A 25 -9.14 4.51 -15.29
C PRO A 25 -7.98 3.86 -16.04
N ALA A 26 -8.01 3.84 -17.38
CA ALA A 26 -6.89 3.31 -18.18
C ALA A 26 -5.57 4.06 -17.92
N GLU A 27 -5.69 5.39 -17.77
CA GLU A 27 -4.64 6.35 -17.44
C GLU A 27 -5.16 7.27 -16.34
N ILE A 28 -4.31 7.61 -15.36
CA ILE A 28 -4.62 8.64 -14.35
C ILE A 28 -4.06 9.94 -14.88
N ASP A 29 -4.88 10.99 -14.85
CA ASP A 29 -4.65 12.14 -15.70
C ASP A 29 -3.25 12.75 -15.52
N CYS A 30 -2.63 12.92 -16.70
CA CYS A 30 -1.26 13.34 -16.97
C CYS A 30 -0.10 12.44 -16.45
N ILE A 31 -0.30 11.36 -15.67
CA ILE A 31 0.75 10.73 -14.82
C ILE A 31 2.11 10.50 -15.51
N ARG A 32 3.20 10.86 -14.81
CA ARG A 32 4.57 10.47 -15.20
C ARG A 32 4.93 9.10 -14.68
N THR A 33 5.15 8.17 -15.60
CA THR A 33 5.58 6.79 -15.35
C THR A 33 7.09 6.57 -15.55
N ASP A 34 7.80 7.58 -16.04
CA ASP A 34 9.23 7.59 -16.35
C ASP A 34 10.12 8.07 -15.19
N LEU A 35 9.54 8.23 -13.99
CA LEU A 35 10.23 8.68 -12.78
C LEU A 35 10.25 7.57 -11.70
N PRO A 36 11.35 7.45 -10.92
CA PRO A 36 11.36 6.67 -9.69
C PRO A 36 10.22 7.10 -8.76
N THR A 37 9.36 6.16 -8.41
CA THR A 37 8.11 6.42 -7.66
C THR A 37 8.03 5.56 -6.41
N LEU A 38 7.53 6.13 -5.31
CA LEU A 38 7.17 5.40 -4.10
C LEU A 38 5.65 5.34 -4.00
N LEU A 39 5.08 4.14 -4.08
CA LEU A 39 3.67 3.88 -3.80
C LEU A 39 3.50 3.60 -2.31
N VAL A 40 2.61 4.32 -1.64
CA VAL A 40 2.33 4.14 -0.20
C VAL A 40 0.86 3.76 -0.03
N SER A 41 0.61 2.65 0.66
CA SER A 41 -0.71 2.23 1.14
C SER A 41 -0.69 2.13 2.67
N GLU A 42 -1.20 3.16 3.34
CA GLU A 42 -1.39 3.16 4.79
C GLU A 42 -2.86 2.85 5.11
N CYS A 43 -3.12 1.67 5.67
CA CYS A 43 -4.45 1.14 6.01
C CYS A 43 -5.51 1.35 4.91
N CYS A 44 -5.13 1.14 3.64
CA CYS A 44 -5.98 1.43 2.48
C CYS A 44 -6.45 0.16 1.77
N LEU A 45 -5.51 -0.66 1.29
CA LEU A 45 -5.81 -1.83 0.46
C LEU A 45 -6.53 -2.96 1.23
N CYS A 46 -6.37 -3.03 2.55
CA CYS A 46 -7.08 -3.95 3.43
C CYS A 46 -8.63 -3.84 3.36
N TYR A 47 -9.18 -2.69 2.96
CA TYR A 47 -10.62 -2.47 2.81
C TYR A 47 -11.19 -2.92 1.46
N LEU A 48 -10.34 -3.29 0.51
CA LEU A 48 -10.74 -3.78 -0.81
C LEU A 48 -10.87 -5.31 -0.83
N THR A 49 -11.54 -5.87 -1.83
CA THR A 49 -11.41 -7.31 -2.10
C THR A 49 -9.98 -7.64 -2.54
N THR A 50 -9.54 -8.88 -2.33
CA THR A 50 -8.22 -9.37 -2.78
C THR A 50 -7.93 -8.98 -4.24
N ASP A 51 -8.84 -9.29 -5.15
CA ASP A 51 -8.73 -8.95 -6.58
C ASP A 51 -8.62 -7.44 -6.84
N GLN A 52 -9.39 -6.61 -6.12
CA GLN A 52 -9.32 -5.15 -6.23
C GLN A 52 -8.00 -4.60 -5.68
N ALA A 53 -7.56 -5.14 -4.54
CA ALA A 53 -6.34 -4.73 -3.84
C ALA A 53 -5.10 -5.04 -4.68
N ASP A 54 -5.08 -6.16 -5.40
CA ASP A 54 -4.01 -6.53 -6.33
C ASP A 54 -4.14 -5.83 -7.68
N ALA A 55 -5.35 -5.57 -8.18
CA ALA A 55 -5.55 -4.74 -9.37
C ALA A 55 -4.96 -3.33 -9.20
N VAL A 56 -5.07 -2.73 -8.01
CA VAL A 56 -4.44 -1.44 -7.69
C VAL A 56 -2.91 -1.53 -7.72
N LEU A 57 -2.30 -2.54 -7.10
CA LEU A 57 -0.85 -2.72 -7.15
C LEU A 57 -0.37 -2.92 -8.59
N ASN A 58 -0.97 -3.90 -9.28
CA ASN A 58 -0.65 -4.25 -10.67
C ASN A 58 -0.85 -3.07 -11.63
N PHE A 59 -1.81 -2.18 -11.38
CA PHE A 59 -2.01 -0.98 -12.19
C PHE A 59 -0.75 -0.10 -12.23
N PHE A 60 -0.14 0.16 -11.06
CA PHE A 60 1.05 0.99 -10.95
C PHE A 60 2.33 0.24 -11.33
N THR A 61 2.52 -1.00 -10.85
CA THR A 61 3.75 -1.76 -11.12
C THR A 61 3.92 -2.17 -12.58
N SER A 62 2.81 -2.37 -13.32
CA SER A 62 2.88 -2.61 -14.77
C SER A 62 3.17 -1.35 -15.61
N ARG A 63 3.08 -0.15 -15.02
CA ARG A 63 3.23 1.13 -15.73
C ARG A 63 4.54 1.85 -15.40
N ILE A 64 5.02 1.77 -14.16
CA ILE A 64 6.17 2.53 -13.67
C ILE A 64 7.38 1.60 -13.52
N LEU A 65 8.39 1.80 -14.36
CA LEU A 65 9.56 0.90 -14.43
C LEU A 65 10.41 0.87 -13.15
N THR A 66 10.50 2.00 -12.44
CA THR A 66 11.25 2.12 -11.19
C THR A 66 10.29 2.50 -10.08
N ILE A 67 9.74 1.49 -9.39
CA ILE A 67 8.74 1.67 -8.34
C ILE A 67 9.13 0.89 -7.08
N GLY A 68 9.05 1.57 -5.93
CA GLY A 68 9.03 0.93 -4.62
C GLY A 68 7.62 1.02 -4.03
N THR A 69 7.25 0.06 -3.18
CA THR A 69 5.93 0.05 -2.53
C THR A 69 6.07 -0.19 -1.03
N VAL A 70 5.37 0.62 -0.23
CA VAL A 70 5.24 0.44 1.22
C VAL A 70 3.77 0.19 1.53
N ILE A 71 3.49 -0.93 2.21
CA ILE A 71 2.15 -1.30 2.68
C ILE A 71 2.20 -1.41 4.21
N TYR A 72 1.40 -0.60 4.88
CA TYR A 72 1.07 -0.77 6.30
C TYR A 72 -0.40 -1.14 6.41
N GLU A 73 -0.69 -2.37 6.85
CA GLU A 73 -2.07 -2.79 7.13
C GLU A 73 -2.13 -3.93 8.17
N PRO A 74 -3.29 -4.14 8.83
CA PRO A 74 -3.42 -5.19 9.84
C PRO A 74 -3.23 -6.59 9.25
N THR A 75 -2.62 -7.48 10.04
CA THR A 75 -2.43 -8.90 9.70
C THR A 75 -2.92 -9.78 10.86
N ASN A 76 -2.83 -11.10 10.71
CA ASN A 76 -3.18 -12.13 11.70
C ASN A 76 -4.63 -12.01 12.23
N PRO A 77 -5.65 -12.12 11.34
CA PRO A 77 -7.06 -12.04 11.72
C PRO A 77 -7.51 -13.21 12.62
N SER A 78 -6.77 -14.33 12.60
CA SER A 78 -7.05 -15.51 13.42
C SER A 78 -6.60 -15.37 14.88
N SER A 79 -5.74 -14.39 15.21
CA SER A 79 -5.34 -14.07 16.59
C SER A 79 -6.52 -13.64 17.47
N ALA A 80 -6.34 -13.67 18.81
CA ALA A 80 -7.38 -13.20 19.73
C ALA A 80 -7.75 -11.73 19.49
N PHE A 81 -6.76 -10.87 19.23
CA PHE A 81 -6.97 -9.48 18.83
C PHE A 81 -7.65 -9.38 17.47
N GLY A 82 -7.17 -10.13 16.46
CA GLY A 82 -7.71 -10.13 15.10
C GLY A 82 -9.19 -10.51 15.02
N ARG A 83 -9.62 -11.51 15.80
CA ARG A 83 -11.03 -11.91 15.92
C ARG A 83 -11.90 -10.83 16.57
N VAL A 84 -11.40 -10.14 17.59
CA VAL A 84 -12.10 -9.01 18.22
C VAL A 84 -12.17 -7.80 17.29
N MET A 85 -11.08 -7.49 16.59
CA MET A 85 -11.00 -6.41 15.59
C MET A 85 -12.01 -6.64 14.45
N THR A 86 -12.01 -7.81 13.83
CA THR A 86 -12.92 -8.15 12.73
C THR A 86 -14.38 -8.16 13.17
N ALA A 87 -14.70 -8.71 14.34
CA ALA A 87 -16.06 -8.65 14.90
C ALA A 87 -16.52 -7.20 15.20
N ASN A 88 -15.64 -6.35 15.73
CA ASN A 88 -15.94 -4.95 16.01
C ASN A 88 -16.19 -4.11 14.75
N LEU A 89 -15.49 -4.40 13.66
CA LEU A 89 -15.72 -3.78 12.36
C LEU A 89 -17.04 -4.26 11.75
N ALA A 90 -17.30 -5.57 11.78
CA ALA A 90 -18.53 -6.16 11.26
C ALA A 90 -19.78 -5.58 11.96
N ALA A 91 -19.73 -5.38 13.28
CA ALA A 91 -20.78 -4.72 14.06
C ALA A 91 -21.05 -3.25 13.66
N ARG A 92 -20.18 -2.64 12.83
CA ARG A 92 -20.28 -1.28 12.31
C ARG A 92 -20.48 -1.25 10.78
N ASN A 93 -20.84 -2.39 10.17
CA ASN A 93 -20.94 -2.58 8.72
C ASN A 93 -19.63 -2.30 7.95
N LEU A 94 -18.48 -2.55 8.59
CA LEU A 94 -17.16 -2.47 7.99
C LEU A 94 -16.53 -3.86 7.92
N ALA A 95 -15.70 -4.09 6.90
CA ALA A 95 -14.95 -5.33 6.72
C ALA A 95 -13.57 -5.00 6.14
N MET A 96 -12.61 -5.91 6.34
CA MET A 96 -11.32 -5.88 5.64
C MET A 96 -11.22 -7.18 4.82
N PRO A 97 -11.73 -7.22 3.57
CA PRO A 97 -11.91 -8.50 2.88
C PRO A 97 -10.61 -9.21 2.55
N SER A 98 -9.55 -8.47 2.21
CA SER A 98 -8.24 -9.02 1.83
C SER A 98 -7.38 -9.52 3.00
N ILE A 99 -7.75 -9.21 4.27
CA ILE A 99 -6.97 -9.63 5.46
C ILE A 99 -6.92 -11.15 5.64
N ALA A 100 -7.91 -11.88 5.09
CA ALA A 100 -7.95 -13.34 5.13
C ALA A 100 -7.03 -13.98 4.08
N THR A 101 -6.62 -13.24 3.03
CA THR A 101 -5.64 -13.70 2.04
C THR A 101 -4.23 -13.30 2.46
N TYR A 102 -4.02 -12.03 2.84
CA TYR A 102 -2.70 -11.52 3.24
C TYR A 102 -2.58 -11.50 4.78
N ASP A 103 -2.76 -12.69 5.36
CA ASP A 103 -2.94 -12.90 6.80
C ASP A 103 -1.66 -12.74 7.64
N SER A 104 -0.50 -12.56 6.99
CA SER A 104 0.83 -12.64 7.59
C SER A 104 1.84 -11.82 6.79
N LEU A 105 2.99 -11.50 7.41
CA LEU A 105 4.08 -10.80 6.74
C LEU A 105 4.55 -11.55 5.48
N ASN A 106 4.65 -12.88 5.55
CA ASN A 106 5.03 -13.70 4.39
C ASN A 106 4.01 -13.57 3.25
N ALA A 107 2.71 -13.65 3.54
CA ALA A 107 1.67 -13.48 2.52
C ALA A 107 1.68 -12.07 1.88
N GLN A 108 2.03 -11.02 2.64
CA GLN A 108 2.24 -9.68 2.10
C GLN A 108 3.50 -9.58 1.22
N LEU A 109 4.59 -10.26 1.58
CA LEU A 109 5.80 -10.33 0.74
C LEU A 109 5.52 -11.09 -0.57
N ASP A 110 4.82 -12.22 -0.51
CA ASP A 110 4.42 -12.99 -1.68
C ASP A 110 3.48 -12.20 -2.60
N ARG A 111 2.58 -11.39 -2.04
CA ARG A 111 1.75 -10.43 -2.80
C ARG A 111 2.60 -9.42 -3.56
N LEU A 112 3.62 -8.83 -2.92
CA LEU A 112 4.55 -7.91 -3.58
C LEU A 112 5.37 -8.63 -4.69
N ARG A 113 5.73 -9.91 -4.50
CA ARG A 113 6.39 -10.72 -5.56
C ARG A 113 5.46 -10.92 -6.75
N ALA A 114 4.20 -11.28 -6.49
CA ALA A 114 3.18 -11.45 -7.53
C ALA A 114 2.91 -10.16 -8.32
N ALA A 115 3.07 -8.99 -7.69
CA ALA A 115 2.98 -7.68 -8.32
C ALA A 115 4.27 -7.23 -9.06
N GLY A 116 5.32 -8.08 -9.12
CA GLY A 116 6.57 -7.83 -9.83
C GLY A 116 7.66 -7.08 -9.03
N LEU A 117 7.56 -7.02 -7.71
CA LEU A 117 8.48 -6.27 -6.83
C LEU A 117 9.49 -7.18 -6.11
N ASP A 118 10.13 -8.10 -6.83
CA ASP A 118 10.86 -9.24 -6.26
C ASP A 118 12.32 -8.96 -5.82
N MET A 119 12.95 -7.87 -6.28
CA MET A 119 14.39 -7.62 -6.08
C MET A 119 14.81 -7.43 -4.61
N PHE A 120 14.05 -6.66 -3.82
CA PHE A 120 14.33 -6.39 -2.41
C PHE A 120 13.02 -6.23 -1.65
N GLN A 121 12.81 -7.05 -0.63
CA GLN A 121 11.57 -7.05 0.16
C GLN A 121 11.86 -7.43 1.61
N GLU A 122 11.34 -6.64 2.54
CA GLU A 122 11.33 -6.95 3.97
C GLU A 122 9.97 -6.60 4.55
N GLY A 123 9.59 -7.28 5.64
CA GLY A 123 8.33 -7.06 6.33
C GLY A 123 8.54 -7.21 7.83
N ALA A 124 8.05 -6.24 8.59
CA ALA A 124 8.18 -6.18 10.04
C ALA A 124 6.82 -5.89 10.70
N SER A 125 6.64 -6.38 11.92
CA SER A 125 5.50 -5.97 12.76
C SER A 125 5.82 -4.65 13.46
N ILE A 126 4.79 -3.88 13.84
CA ILE A 126 4.98 -2.61 14.58
C ILE A 126 5.75 -2.83 15.89
N ASN A 127 5.54 -3.95 16.59
CA ASN A 127 6.32 -4.27 17.80
C ASN A 127 7.80 -4.49 17.47
N TRP A 128 8.11 -5.17 16.37
CA TRP A 128 9.51 -5.36 15.96
C TRP A 128 10.15 -4.03 15.56
N LEU A 129 9.43 -3.16 14.85
CA LEU A 129 9.91 -1.81 14.50
C LEU A 129 10.16 -0.96 15.76
N TRP A 130 9.25 -1.01 16.74
CA TRP A 130 9.45 -0.35 18.04
C TRP A 130 10.71 -0.85 18.75
N ASP A 131 10.92 -2.16 18.80
CA ASP A 131 12.06 -2.76 19.50
C ASP A 131 13.41 -2.52 18.78
N ASN A 132 13.42 -2.38 17.45
CA ASN A 132 14.66 -2.42 16.64
C ASN A 132 14.98 -1.13 15.85
N TRP A 133 14.01 -0.24 15.59
CA TRP A 133 14.21 0.98 14.78
C TRP A 133 13.93 2.28 15.54
N VAL A 134 13.20 2.24 16.66
CA VAL A 134 13.02 3.42 17.52
C VAL A 134 14.19 3.50 18.47
N GLU A 135 14.86 4.66 18.50
CA GLU A 135 15.96 4.96 19.40
C GLU A 135 15.46 5.07 20.86
N ASP A 136 16.33 4.78 21.84
CA ASP A 136 15.92 4.69 23.25
C ASP A 136 15.48 6.02 23.89
N ASP A 137 15.71 7.16 23.23
CA ASP A 137 15.22 8.49 23.64
C ASP A 137 13.81 8.83 23.13
N GLU A 138 13.31 8.10 22.13
CA GLU A 138 11.96 8.22 21.57
C GLU A 138 10.99 7.10 22.07
N LYS A 139 11.43 6.30 23.06
CA LYS A 139 10.66 5.20 23.69
C LYS A 139 9.92 5.58 24.98
#